data_AF-A0A358MEK8-F1
#
_entry.id   AF-A0A358MEK8-F1
#
_cell.length_a   1.000
_cell.length_b   1.000
_cell.length_c   1.000
_cell.angle_alpha   90.00
_cell.angle_beta   90.00
_cell.angle_gamma   90.00
#
_symmetry.space_group_name_H-M   'P 1'
#
loop_
_entity.id
_entity.type
_entity.pdbx_description
1 polymer ?
#
loop_
_entity_poly.entity_id
_entity_poly.type
_entity_poly.pdbx_seq_one_letter_code
_entity_poly.pdbx_strand_id
1 'polypeptide(L)'
;PATLPNYAVFHAGAEPFPQILPKLGAEAKGLLARNLSKTDIERLAFYEEGYDYLLRSIDVVCDGKNQTTKVWFPPSDGYPEGQEWSLLRWQESYGRVAREAASEAMTYLGLRTPQDVA
;
A
#
# COMPACT_ATOMS: atom_id res chain seq x y z
N PRO A 1 0.56 -0.92 -16.09
CA PRO A 1 -0.35 -0.06 -15.28
C PRO A 1 -1.61 -0.85 -14.92
N ALA A 2 -2.24 -0.53 -13.80
CA ALA A 2 -3.51 -1.14 -13.41
C ALA A 2 -4.42 -0.09 -12.75
N THR A 3 -5.72 -0.31 -12.82
CA THR A 3 -6.73 0.46 -12.09
C THR A 3 -7.53 -0.46 -11.19
N LEU A 4 -7.84 0.02 -9.99
CA LEU A 4 -8.74 -0.63 -9.05
C LEU A 4 -10.08 0.14 -9.08
N PRO A 5 -11.13 -0.40 -9.71
CA PRO A 5 -12.42 0.28 -9.85
C PRO A 5 -13.16 0.39 -8.52
N ASN A 6 -13.90 1.49 -8.34
CA ASN A 6 -14.68 1.82 -7.14
C ASN A 6 -13.85 2.06 -5.87
N TYR A 7 -12.59 2.45 -6.05
CA TYR A 7 -11.71 2.86 -4.95
C TYR A 7 -10.98 4.16 -5.31
N ALA A 8 -10.52 4.87 -4.29
CA ALA A 8 -9.62 6.02 -4.40
C ALA A 8 -8.55 5.96 -3.31
N VAL A 9 -7.48 6.75 -3.49
CA VAL A 9 -6.35 6.80 -2.58
C VAL A 9 -6.32 8.14 -1.87
N PHE A 10 -6.25 8.10 -0.54
CA PHE A 10 -6.22 9.27 0.33
C PHE A 10 -5.05 9.17 1.29
N HIS A 11 -4.68 10.26 1.94
CA HIS A 11 -3.82 10.19 3.12
C HIS A 11 -4.53 9.48 4.27
N ALA A 12 -3.79 8.75 5.09
CA ALA A 12 -4.24 8.24 6.38
C ALA A 12 -4.29 9.38 7.40
N GLY A 13 -5.41 10.11 7.46
CA GLY A 13 -5.53 11.32 8.28
C GLY A 13 -4.48 12.37 7.90
N ALA A 14 -3.62 12.72 8.86
CA ALA A 14 -2.49 13.64 8.65
C ALA A 14 -1.16 12.90 8.41
N GLU A 15 -1.17 11.57 8.33
CA GLU A 15 0.02 10.75 8.19
C GLU A 15 0.65 10.83 6.79
N PRO A 16 1.96 10.58 6.68
CA PRO A 16 2.65 10.65 5.41
C PRO A 16 2.34 9.48 4.48
N PHE A 17 1.60 8.44 4.90
CA PHE A 17 1.30 7.27 4.07
C PHE A 17 -0.13 7.26 3.52
N PRO A 18 -0.35 6.62 2.35
CA PRO A 18 -1.66 6.52 1.74
C PRO A 18 -2.52 5.42 2.38
N GLN A 19 -3.83 5.53 2.23
CA GLN A 19 -4.83 4.48 2.44
C GLN A 19 -5.75 4.37 1.23
N ILE A 20 -6.23 3.15 0.94
CA ILE A 20 -7.18 2.87 -0.15
C ILE A 20 -8.59 2.74 0.44
N LEU A 21 -9.51 3.60 -0.01
CA LEU A 21 -10.89 3.64 0.48
C LEU A 21 -11.90 3.38 -0.65
N PRO A 22 -13.03 2.70 -0.36
CA PRO A 22 -14.12 2.55 -1.32
C PRO A 22 -14.66 3.93 -1.76
N LYS A 23 -14.82 4.12 -3.07
CA LYS A 23 -15.42 5.32 -3.66
C LYS A 23 -16.06 4.95 -4.99
N LEU A 24 -17.38 4.77 -4.99
CA LEU A 24 -18.14 4.32 -6.17
C LEU A 24 -17.91 5.25 -7.37
N GLY A 25 -17.61 4.67 -8.52
CA GLY A 25 -17.33 5.41 -9.76
C GLY A 25 -15.93 6.04 -9.85
N ALA A 26 -15.11 5.95 -8.80
CA ALA A 26 -13.69 6.32 -8.86
C ALA A 26 -12.82 5.15 -9.34
N GLU A 27 -11.59 5.45 -9.75
CA GLU A 27 -10.58 4.47 -10.14
C GLU A 27 -9.24 4.79 -9.49
N ALA A 28 -8.79 3.94 -8.57
CA ALA A 28 -7.46 4.06 -7.97
C ALA A 28 -6.41 3.55 -8.97
N LYS A 29 -5.50 4.42 -9.38
CA LYS A 29 -4.44 4.09 -10.33
C LYS A 29 -3.22 3.52 -9.61
N GLY A 30 -2.63 2.47 -10.17
CA GLY A 30 -1.44 1.85 -9.61
C GLY A 30 -0.66 1.01 -10.61
N LEU A 31 0.22 0.18 -10.07
CA LEU A 31 1.02 -0.79 -10.81
C LEU A 31 0.70 -2.19 -10.31
N LEU A 32 0.56 -3.13 -11.24
CA LEU A 32 0.46 -4.55 -10.90
C LEU A 32 1.86 -5.16 -10.93
N ALA A 33 2.41 -5.43 -9.76
CA ALA A 33 3.65 -6.17 -9.61
C ALA A 33 3.43 -7.64 -10.00
N ARG A 34 4.31 -8.19 -10.84
CA ARG A 34 4.21 -9.57 -11.36
C ARG A 34 5.46 -10.35 -10.98
N ASN A 35 5.33 -11.68 -10.92
CA ASN A 35 6.43 -12.60 -10.67
C ASN A 35 7.18 -12.34 -9.34
N LEU A 36 6.46 -11.86 -8.32
CA LEU A 36 7.00 -11.72 -6.97
C LEU A 36 7.27 -13.10 -6.37
N SER A 37 8.47 -13.29 -5.84
CA SER A 37 8.83 -14.50 -5.10
C SER A 37 8.14 -14.53 -3.73
N LYS A 38 8.17 -15.69 -3.07
CA LYS A 38 7.66 -15.80 -1.69
C LYS A 38 8.37 -14.81 -0.76
N THR A 39 9.68 -14.66 -0.91
CA THR A 39 10.50 -13.74 -0.11
C THR A 39 10.13 -12.27 -0.37
N ASP A 40 9.78 -11.90 -1.60
CA ASP A 40 9.30 -10.53 -1.88
C ASP A 40 8.00 -10.25 -1.13
N ILE A 41 7.07 -11.22 -1.13
CA ILE A 41 5.80 -11.09 -0.40
C ILE A 41 6.03 -11.03 1.11
N GLU A 42 6.92 -11.85 1.67
CA GLU A 42 7.28 -11.82 3.10
C GLU A 42 7.88 -10.47 3.51
N ARG A 43 8.74 -9.87 2.67
CA ARG A 43 9.31 -8.55 2.92
C ARG A 43 8.27 -7.43 2.87
N LEU A 44 7.36 -7.49 1.89
CA LEU A 44 6.26 -6.54 1.78
C LEU A 44 5.30 -6.67 2.97
N ALA A 45 4.97 -7.90 3.36
CA ALA A 45 4.14 -8.17 4.54
C ALA A 45 4.75 -7.58 5.80
N PHE A 46 6.04 -7.84 6.04
CA PHE A 46 6.74 -7.27 7.20
C PHE A 46 6.68 -5.74 7.26
N TYR A 47 6.74 -5.07 6.11
CA TYR A 47 6.69 -3.61 6.04
C TYR A 47 5.27 -3.04 6.22
N GLU A 48 4.26 -3.70 5.66
CA GLU A 48 2.87 -3.22 5.63
C GLU A 48 2.10 -3.58 6.91
N GLU A 49 2.33 -4.79 7.46
CA GLU A 49 1.64 -5.29 8.66
C GLU A 49 2.00 -4.49 9.92
N GLY A 50 3.11 -3.75 9.91
CA GLY A 50 3.47 -2.83 11.00
C GLY A 50 2.43 -1.72 11.21
N TYR A 51 1.68 -1.38 10.16
CA TYR A 51 0.58 -0.40 10.17
C TYR A 51 -0.79 -1.09 10.12
N ASP A 52 -0.86 -2.38 10.45
CA ASP A 52 -2.08 -3.21 10.42
C ASP A 52 -2.78 -3.27 9.05
N TYR A 53 -2.03 -3.03 7.96
CA TYR A 53 -2.56 -3.24 6.63
C TYR A 53 -2.80 -4.73 6.39
N LEU A 54 -3.88 -5.05 5.69
CA LEU A 54 -4.31 -6.42 5.43
C LEU A 54 -4.30 -6.73 3.94
N LEU A 55 -3.61 -7.82 3.57
CA LEU A 55 -3.53 -8.28 2.20
C LEU A 55 -4.84 -8.98 1.79
N ARG A 56 -5.57 -8.39 0.82
CA ARG A 56 -6.85 -8.91 0.32
C ARG A 56 -6.77 -9.27 -1.15
N SER A 57 -7.42 -10.37 -1.53
CA SER A 57 -7.66 -10.69 -2.95
C SER A 57 -8.72 -9.75 -3.53
N ILE A 58 -8.44 -9.16 -4.68
CA ILE A 58 -9.35 -8.24 -5.39
C ILE A 58 -9.07 -8.22 -6.89
N ASP A 59 -10.09 -7.90 -7.69
CA ASP A 59 -9.96 -7.72 -9.13
C ASP A 59 -9.53 -6.28 -9.47
N VAL A 60 -8.53 -6.18 -10.34
CA VAL A 60 -8.08 -4.92 -10.95
C VAL A 60 -8.21 -5.00 -12.46
N VAL A 61 -8.30 -3.86 -13.14
CA VAL A 61 -8.22 -3.79 -14.61
C VAL A 61 -6.78 -3.53 -15.01
N CYS A 62 -6.19 -4.44 -15.77
CA CYS A 62 -4.83 -4.31 -16.31
C CYS A 62 -4.87 -4.67 -17.80
N ASP A 63 -4.36 -3.77 -18.65
CA ASP A 63 -4.38 -3.91 -20.12
C ASP A 63 -5.79 -4.20 -20.67
N GLY A 64 -6.80 -3.52 -20.09
CA GLY A 64 -8.21 -3.64 -20.47
C GLY A 64 -8.89 -4.94 -20.01
N LYS A 65 -8.23 -5.77 -19.18
CA LYS A 65 -8.76 -7.04 -18.69
C LYS A 65 -8.80 -7.08 -17.17
N ASN A 66 -9.83 -7.72 -16.62
CA ASN A 66 -9.88 -8.02 -15.19
C ASN A 66 -8.80 -9.05 -14.84
N GLN A 67 -8.08 -8.78 -13.76
CA GLN A 67 -7.07 -9.67 -13.19
C GLN A 67 -7.24 -9.72 -11.69
N THR A 68 -7.46 -10.92 -11.16
CA THR A 68 -7.46 -11.15 -9.71
C THR A 68 -6.03 -11.05 -9.21
N THR A 69 -5.82 -10.18 -8.23
CA THR A 69 -4.52 -9.94 -7.58
C THR A 69 -4.73 -9.78 -6.08
N LYS A 70 -3.68 -9.37 -5.35
CA LYS A 70 -3.76 -8.97 -3.95
C LYS A 70 -3.32 -7.53 -3.77
N VAL A 71 -3.96 -6.83 -2.83
CA VAL A 71 -3.70 -5.43 -2.47
C VAL A 71 -3.73 -5.31 -0.94
N TRP A 72 -2.79 -4.56 -0.38
CA TRP A 72 -2.79 -4.18 1.03
C TRP A 72 -3.82 -3.06 1.25
N PHE A 73 -4.81 -3.32 2.10
CA PHE A 73 -5.83 -2.35 2.50
C PHE A 73 -5.59 -1.88 3.94
N PRO A 74 -5.99 -0.66 4.30
CA PRO A 74 -5.96 -0.22 5.70
C PRO A 74 -6.79 -1.17 6.59
N PRO A 75 -6.55 -1.14 7.92
CA PRO A 75 -7.33 -1.91 8.88
C PRO A 75 -8.84 -1.60 8.76
N SER A 76 -9.70 -2.52 9.20
CA SER A 76 -11.16 -2.41 9.03
C SER A 76 -11.76 -1.18 9.71
N ASP A 77 -11.18 -0.76 10.84
CA ASP A 77 -11.60 0.42 11.60
C ASP A 77 -11.11 1.72 10.91
N GLY A 78 -10.21 1.58 9.93
CA GLY A 78 -9.71 2.62 9.05
C GLY A 78 -8.82 3.65 9.75
N TYR A 79 -8.22 4.50 8.94
CA TYR A 79 -7.71 5.80 9.40
C TYR A 79 -8.72 6.88 9.00
N PRO A 80 -8.80 8.02 9.71
CA PRO A 80 -9.57 9.16 9.24
C PRO A 80 -9.23 9.49 7.79
N GLU A 81 -10.22 9.77 6.94
CA GLU A 81 -9.96 10.15 5.55
C GLU A 81 -9.19 11.47 5.50
N GLY A 82 -7.99 11.44 4.91
CA GLY A 82 -7.17 12.61 4.65
C GLY A 82 -7.45 13.24 3.28
N GLN A 83 -6.54 14.10 2.84
CA GLN A 83 -6.61 14.69 1.50
C GLN A 83 -6.38 13.64 0.41
N GLU A 84 -6.80 13.94 -0.83
CA GLU A 84 -6.51 13.10 -1.99
C GLU A 84 -5.00 12.92 -2.16
N TRP A 85 -4.57 11.66 -2.30
CA TRP A 85 -3.16 11.32 -2.33
C TRP A 85 -2.59 11.42 -3.73
N SER A 86 -1.32 11.83 -3.83
CA SER A 86 -0.58 11.91 -5.09
C SER A 86 0.81 11.31 -4.92
N LEU A 87 1.11 10.26 -5.69
CA LEU A 87 2.43 9.63 -5.68
C LEU A 87 3.55 10.65 -5.96
N LEU A 88 3.32 11.56 -6.92
CA LEU A 88 4.32 12.57 -7.28
C LEU A 88 4.64 13.48 -6.09
N ARG A 89 3.63 14.09 -5.47
CA ARG A 89 3.82 14.97 -4.31
C ARG A 89 4.38 14.22 -3.11
N TRP A 90 3.94 12.99 -2.90
CA TRP A 90 4.45 12.13 -1.84
C TRP A 90 5.93 11.80 -2.03
N GLN A 91 6.36 11.51 -3.27
CA GLN A 91 7.76 11.23 -3.57
C GLN A 91 8.66 12.45 -3.31
N GLU A 92 8.18 13.65 -3.62
CA GLU A 92 8.90 14.91 -3.38
C GLU A 92 9.08 15.19 -1.88
N SER A 93 8.03 14.97 -1.08
CA SER A 93 8.04 15.30 0.36
C SER A 93 8.63 14.18 1.24
N TYR A 94 8.28 12.92 0.96
CA TYR A 94 8.53 11.78 1.86
C TYR A 94 9.32 10.65 1.21
N GLY A 95 9.46 10.65 -0.12
CA GLY A 95 10.01 9.50 -0.83
C GLY A 95 11.42 9.09 -0.40
N ARG A 96 12.29 10.06 -0.06
CA ARG A 96 13.64 9.75 0.44
C ARG A 96 13.60 9.07 1.80
N VAL A 97 12.93 9.67 2.78
CA VAL A 97 12.86 9.13 4.15
C VAL A 97 12.13 7.79 4.18
N ALA A 98 11.08 7.61 3.38
CA ALA A 98 10.37 6.33 3.29
C ALA A 98 11.26 5.18 2.78
N ARG A 99 12.16 5.45 1.82
CA ARG A 99 13.11 4.43 1.33
C ARG A 99 14.21 4.11 2.35
N GLU A 100 14.67 5.11 3.11
CA GLU A 100 15.62 4.92 4.19
C GLU A 100 15.00 4.08 5.31
N ALA A 101 13.80 4.45 5.76
CA ALA A 101 13.02 3.70 6.75
C ALA A 101 12.73 2.27 6.29
N ALA A 102 12.33 2.07 5.02
CA ALA A 102 12.16 0.72 4.47
C ALA A 102 13.46 -0.08 4.46
N SER A 103 14.60 0.55 4.14
CA SER A 103 15.89 -0.14 4.17
C SER A 103 16.27 -0.56 5.60
N GLU A 104 16.05 0.33 6.57
CA GLU A 104 16.26 0.05 7.99
C GLU A 104 15.32 -1.05 8.51
N ALA A 105 14.02 -0.98 8.19
CA ALA A 105 13.05 -1.99 8.58
C ALA A 105 13.49 -3.39 8.15
N MET A 106 14.04 -3.52 6.95
CA MET A 106 14.52 -4.80 6.43
C MET A 106 15.73 -5.36 7.18
N THR A 107 16.45 -4.56 7.99
CA THR A 107 17.51 -5.07 8.88
C THR A 107 16.95 -5.81 10.09
N TYR A 108 15.69 -5.55 10.45
CA TYR A 108 14.98 -6.19 11.55
C TYR A 108 14.14 -7.39 11.12
N LEU A 109 14.08 -7.69 9.82
CA LEU A 109 13.31 -8.81 9.28
C LEU A 109 13.75 -10.14 9.92
N GLY A 110 12.81 -10.83 10.56
CA GLY A 110 13.06 -12.08 11.27
C GLY A 110 13.71 -11.93 12.66
N LEU A 111 14.01 -10.69 13.07
CA LEU A 111 14.55 -10.35 14.40
C LEU A 111 13.52 -9.66 15.30
N ARG A 112 12.58 -8.93 14.71
CA ARG A 112 11.50 -8.22 15.40
C ARG A 112 10.15 -8.51 14.77
N THR A 113 9.06 -8.14 15.45
CA THR A 113 7.73 -8.13 14.83
C THR A 113 7.57 -6.89 13.95
N PRO A 114 6.66 -6.88 12.96
CA PRO A 114 6.33 -5.68 12.19
C PRO A 114 5.98 -4.48 13.07
N GLN A 115 5.21 -4.71 14.15
CA GLN A 115 4.77 -3.68 15.09
C GLN A 115 5.92 -3.06 15.91
N ASP A 116 7.02 -3.78 16.14
CA ASP A 116 8.20 -3.24 16.83
C ASP A 116 9.02 -2.26 15.97
N VAL A 117 8.70 -2.15 14.67
CA VAL A 117 9.48 -1.42 13.67
C VAL A 117 8.70 -0.25 13.06
N ALA A 118 7.37 -0.28 13.13
CA ALA A 118 6.45 0.67 12.51
C ALA A 118 6.46 2.07 13.14
#